data_AF-A0A561EBM6-F1
#
_entry.id   AF-A0A561EBM6-F1
#
_cell.length_a   1.000
_cell.length_b   1.000
_cell.length_c   1.000
_cell.angle_alpha   90.00
_cell.angle_beta   90.00
_cell.angle_gamma   90.00
#
_symmetry.space_group_name_H-M   'P 1'
#
loop_
_entity.id
_entity.type
_entity.pdbx_description
1 polymer ?
#
loop_
_entity_poly.entity_id
_entity_poly.type
_entity_poly.pdbx_seq_one_letter_code
_entity_poly.pdbx_strand_id
1 'polypeptide(L)' 'MQIDCDSCPVRERHCAECMVTALLQLAPLELRLDDDERAAVDALAALGMVSAGEAARATARIEPWRPLRSTG' A
#
# COMPACT_ATOMS: atom_id res chain seq x y z
N MET A 1 3.12 -5.29 -10.61
CA MET A 1 4.28 -6.05 -11.12
C MET A 1 4.52 -7.19 -10.14
N GLN A 2 4.54 -8.44 -10.59
CA GLN A 2 4.77 -9.60 -9.74
C GLN A 2 6.07 -10.27 -10.16
N ILE A 3 6.95 -10.55 -9.20
CA ILE A 3 8.23 -11.21 -9.40
C ILE A 3 8.19 -12.51 -8.62
N ASP A 4 8.48 -13.62 -9.31
CA ASP A 4 8.62 -14.93 -8.66
C ASP A 4 10.08 -15.15 -8.26
N CYS A 5 10.36 -14.96 -6.98
CA CYS A 5 11.70 -15.16 -6.43
C CYS A 5 12.09 -16.65 -6.35
N ASP A 6 11.12 -17.58 -6.35
CA ASP A 6 11.42 -19.01 -6.16
C ASP A 6 12.03 -19.66 -7.40
N SER A 7 11.63 -19.23 -8.60
CA SER A 7 12.18 -19.69 -9.88
C SER A 7 13.32 -18.81 -10.42
N CYS A 8 13.74 -17.78 -9.66
CA CYS A 8 14.66 -16.77 -10.15
C CYS A 8 16.10 -17.30 -10.28
N PRO A 9 16.73 -17.27 -11.48
CA PRO A 9 18.04 -17.87 -11.73
C PRO A 9 19.20 -17.17 -10.98
N VAL A 10 18.97 -15.98 -10.43
CA VAL A 10 19.99 -15.21 -9.67
C VAL A 10 19.87 -15.37 -8.15
N ARG A 11 18.83 -16.05 -7.63
CA ARG A 11 18.50 -16.16 -6.19
C ARG A 11 19.69 -16.61 -5.32
N GLU A 12 20.49 -17.55 -5.79
CA GLU A 12 21.58 -18.15 -5.02
C GLU A 12 22.97 -17.58 -5.35
N ARG A 13 23.04 -16.66 -6.33
CA ARG A 13 24.32 -16.14 -6.84
C ARG A 13 24.48 -14.64 -6.59
N HIS A 14 23.46 -13.86 -6.90
CA HIS A 14 23.53 -12.39 -6.96
C HIS A 14 22.25 -11.71 -6.45
N CYS A 15 21.43 -12.39 -5.63
CA CYS A 15 20.17 -11.80 -5.16
C CYS A 15 20.38 -10.51 -4.36
N ALA A 16 21.46 -10.41 -3.60
CA ALA A 16 21.81 -9.21 -2.82
C ALA A 16 22.13 -7.99 -3.71
N GLU A 17 22.57 -8.23 -4.95
CA GLU A 17 22.97 -7.19 -5.91
C GLU A 17 21.88 -6.97 -6.99
N CYS A 18 20.78 -7.73 -6.93
CA CYS A 18 19.70 -7.63 -7.90
C CYS A 18 18.90 -6.33 -7.73
N MET A 19 18.52 -5.71 -8.85
CA MET A 19 17.65 -4.52 -8.86
C MET A 19 16.34 -4.74 -8.08
N VAL A 20 15.84 -5.97 -8.00
CA VAL A 20 14.64 -6.31 -7.20
C VAL A 20 14.83 -6.03 -5.72
N THR A 21 16.02 -6.29 -5.17
CA THR A 21 16.34 -5.96 -3.78
C THR A 21 16.28 -4.45 -3.56
N ALA A 22 16.82 -3.65 -4.49
CA ALA A 22 16.71 -2.20 -4.43
C ALA A 22 15.25 -1.72 -4.49
N LEU A 23 14.41 -2.34 -5.34
CA LEU A 23 12.99 -2.02 -5.43
C LEU A 23 12.21 -2.36 -4.14
N LEU A 24 12.56 -3.45 -3.45
CA LEU A 24 11.95 -3.84 -2.17
C LEU A 24 12.34 -2.92 -1.02
N GLN A 25 13.45 -2.18 -1.13
CA GLN A 25 13.85 -1.16 -0.15
C GLN A 25 13.17 0.19 -0.38
N LEU A 26 12.43 0.36 -1.49
CA LEU A 26 11.63 1.57 -1.69
C LEU A 26 10.51 1.58 -0.65
N ALA A 27 10.44 2.66 0.12
CA ALA A 27 9.31 2.89 1.01
C ALA A 27 8.01 2.82 0.19
N PRO A 28 6.91 2.30 0.76
CA PRO A 28 5.61 2.33 0.11
C PRO A 28 5.33 3.75 -0.38
N LEU A 29 4.90 3.88 -1.64
CA LEU A 29 4.40 5.15 -2.11
C LEU A 29 3.13 5.47 -1.33
N GLU A 30 3.25 6.42 -0.39
CA GLU A 30 2.10 7.05 0.23
C GLU A 30 1.40 7.88 -0.83
N LEU A 31 0.23 7.43 -1.26
CA LEU A 31 -0.59 8.08 -2.27
C LEU A 31 -1.48 9.13 -1.63
N ARG A 32 -1.89 10.11 -2.42
CA ARG A 32 -2.98 10.99 -2.03
C ARG A 32 -4.28 10.19 -2.05
N LEU A 33 -5.15 10.44 -1.08
CA LEU A 33 -6.53 9.96 -1.14
C LEU A 33 -7.19 10.50 -2.41
N ASP A 34 -7.93 9.64 -3.10
CA ASP A 34 -8.88 10.09 -4.11
C ASP A 34 -10.12 10.76 -3.47
N ASP A 35 -11.04 11.23 -4.30
CA ASP A 35 -12.20 12.00 -3.83
C ASP A 35 -13.15 11.15 -2.95
N ASP A 36 -13.33 9.87 -3.29
CA ASP A 36 -14.19 8.95 -2.54
C ASP A 36 -13.54 8.56 -1.21
N GLU A 37 -12.24 8.26 -1.23
CA GLU A 37 -11.44 7.98 -0.05
C GLU A 37 -11.38 9.18 0.90
N ARG A 38 -11.22 10.40 0.35
CA ARG A 38 -11.25 11.64 1.14
C ARG A 38 -12.60 11.84 1.81
N ALA A 39 -13.69 11.67 1.08
CA ALA A 39 -15.04 11.78 1.63
C ALA A 39 -15.28 10.77 2.78
N ALA A 40 -14.80 9.54 2.62
CA ALA A 40 -14.89 8.53 3.68
C ALA A 40 -14.11 8.93 4.94
N VAL A 41 -12.88 9.43 4.80
CA VAL A 41 -12.07 9.91 5.93
C VAL A 41 -12.69 11.15 6.60
N ASP A 42 -13.25 12.07 5.82
CA ASP A 42 -13.92 13.26 6.35
C ASP A 42 -15.18 12.88 7.14
N ALA A 43 -15.92 11.84 6.72
CA ALA A 43 -17.03 11.30 7.50
C ALA A 43 -16.58 10.70 8.83
N LEU A 44 -15.45 9.98 8.86
CA LEU A 44 -14.87 9.47 10.12
C LEU A 44 -14.47 10.62 11.06
N ALA A 45 -13.91 11.70 10.51
CA ALA A 45 -13.55 12.88 11.30
C ALA A 45 -14.80 13.60 11.85
N ALA A 46 -15.85 13.74 11.03
CA ALA A 46 -17.12 14.35 11.45
C ALA A 46 -17.82 13.58 12.58
N LEU A 47 -17.65 12.26 12.61
CA LEU A 47 -18.15 11.38 13.67
C LEU A 47 -17.22 11.32 14.90
N GLY A 48 -16.07 12.00 14.87
CA GLY A 48 -15.08 11.99 15.95
C GLY A 48 -14.31 10.67 16.08
N MET A 49 -14.35 9.81 15.06
CA MET A 49 -13.62 8.53 15.04
C MET A 49 -12.11 8.73 14.79
N VAL A 50 -11.75 9.85 14.16
CA VAL A 50 -10.38 10.32 13.98
C VAL A 50 -10.34 11.84 14.21
N SER A 51 -9.20 12.38 14.63
CA SER A 51 -9.04 13.83 14.72
C SER A 51 -8.92 14.47 13.34
N ALA A 52 -9.28 15.75 13.22
CA ALA A 52 -9.08 16.52 11.99
C ALA A 52 -7.61 16.54 11.54
N GLY A 53 -6.67 16.54 12.51
CA GLY A 53 -5.23 16.49 12.21
C GLY A 53 -4.76 15.13 11.69
N GLU A 54 -5.39 14.03 12.10
CA GLU A 54 -5.15 12.69 11.55
C GLU A 54 -5.75 12.58 10.14
N ALA A 55 -7.01 13.00 9.96
CA ALA A 55 -7.68 13.02 8.66
C ALA A 55 -6.91 13.84 7.61
N ALA A 56 -6.40 15.01 7.99
CA ALA A 56 -5.62 15.88 7.09
C ALA A 56 -4.29 15.26 6.63
N ARG A 57 -3.71 14.36 7.44
CA ARG A 57 -2.45 13.66 7.13
C ARG A 57 -2.68 12.26 6.56
N ALA A 58 -3.92 11.84 6.39
CA ALA A 58 -4.25 10.53 5.84
C ALA A 58 -3.77 10.42 4.39
N THR A 59 -3.16 9.26 4.11
CA THR A 59 -2.60 8.85 2.82
C THR A 59 -3.12 7.47 2.47
N ALA A 60 -3.20 7.19 1.17
CA ALA A 60 -3.61 5.89 0.64
C ALA A 60 -2.40 5.00 0.43
N ARG A 61 -2.58 3.70 0.64
CA ARG A 61 -1.61 2.67 0.28
C ARG A 61 -2.27 1.67 -0.65
N ILE A 62 -1.56 1.24 -1.68
CA ILE A 62 -2.03 0.15 -2.53
C ILE A 62 -1.82 -1.16 -1.78
N GLU A 63 -2.90 -1.73 -1.28
CA GLU A 63 -2.85 -3.11 -0.78
C GLU A 63 -2.86 -4.09 -1.96
N PRO A 64 -2.08 -5.19 -1.86
CA PRO A 64 -2.14 -6.25 -2.86
C PRO A 64 -3.57 -6.81 -2.90
N TRP A 65 -4.15 -6.83 -4.11
CA TRP A 65 -5.53 -7.24 -4.35
C TRP A 65 -5.86 -8.56 -3.63
N ARG A 66 -6.71 -8.47 -2.60
CA ARG A 66 -7.38 -9.62 -1.98
C ARG A 66 -8.84 -9.58 -2.43
N PRO A 67 -9.38 -10.65 -3.04
CA PRO A 67 -10.78 -10.68 -3.39
C PRO A 67 -11.63 -10.52 -2.11
N LEU A 68 -12.38 -9.41 -2.03
CA LEU A 68 -13.36 -9.19 -0.97
C LEU A 68 -14.42 -10.29 -1.07
N ARG A 69 -14.56 -11.11 -0.02
CA ARG A 69 -15.72 -12.00 0.10
C ARG A 69 -16.87 -11.14 0.62
N SER A 70 -17.90 -10.95 -0.19
CA SER A 70 -19.18 -10.46 0.34
C SER A 70 -19.69 -11.51 1.31
N THR A 71 -19.64 -11.24 2.61
CA THR A 71 -20.49 -11.94 3.57
C THR A 71 -21.89 -11.38 3.31
N GLY A 72 -22.68 -12.15 2.56
CA GLY A 72 -24.10 -11.88 2.36
C GLY A 72 -24.91 -12.08 3.63
#